data_AF-A0A2E1U8C1-F1
#
_entry.id   AF-A0A2E1U8C1-F1
#
_cell.length_a   1.000
_cell.length_b   1.000
_cell.length_c   1.000
_cell.angle_alpha   90.00
_cell.angle_beta   90.00
_cell.angle_gamma   90.00
#
_symmetry.space_group_name_H-M   'P 1'
#
loop_
_entity.id
_entity.type
_entity.pdbx_description
1 polymer ?
#
loop_
_entity_poly.entity_id
_entity_poly.type
_entity_poly.pdbx_seq_one_letter_code
_entity_poly.pdbx_strand_id
1 'polypeptide(L)'
;MIRTSATLALIFASLSTAQSLTIDISGEGGGGFGPYNATIELDTTNWPGTCPATGVLQFTAVPPATITGTASLIDGCSFEVFGDILGEIPGVGTYEWVIQAMFSVEDTTAPEISGNGVTRVIGNNPLDGATFDLGFNSDWTSNGTLNPLPEEGVLACATWPVIAGGNGRTYEIHRLPVNSNWEDARLAADDLGGKLVAFETRAERDFVFSSLSSRILDGLVTATALVQDFGQVDYSEPGGGWIWWEGGPVRWAAWNAGEPNNSNGGSSEDFAEFQFGGGFNDIIDGTYTQMLVELPAEDDAPIAEDEVILGSNRFVRYRTRGGMSWTELQDFAVAEGGQLACFETEEELNAASPLGDNLPDGALLAIGLVQAPGSVEPAGGWGWINGAALTYDRWGFAEPNDNPLGEDVVQMLPGGFWNDTRDQFNATHAILEFSDGPPPPPACPEDLDDNGSVDFGDILAALSSWGTPDGDVDGNGSTDFGDILAILSKWGVCSEG
;
A
#
# COMPACT_ATOMS: atom_id res chain seq x y z
N MET A 1 35.29 3.34 6.69
CA MET A 1 34.99 4.78 6.72
C MET A 1 36.27 5.55 6.35
N ILE A 2 36.42 5.95 5.08
CA ILE A 2 37.52 6.82 4.63
C ILE A 2 36.90 8.21 4.47
N ARG A 3 37.36 9.20 5.24
CA ARG A 3 36.92 10.59 5.12
C ARG A 3 38.00 11.38 4.39
N THR A 4 37.65 12.02 3.29
CA THR A 4 38.48 13.03 2.61
C THR A 4 37.79 14.37 2.69
N SER A 5 38.52 15.42 3.08
CA SER A 5 38.00 16.75 3.42
C SER A 5 38.68 17.86 2.61
N ALA A 6 37.92 18.86 2.17
CA ALA A 6 38.44 20.15 1.72
C ALA A 6 37.45 21.28 2.09
N THR A 7 37.97 22.42 2.56
CA THR A 7 37.19 23.51 3.17
C THR A 7 37.28 24.81 2.34
N LEU A 8 36.16 25.51 2.12
CA LEU A 8 36.13 26.90 1.65
C LEU A 8 34.83 27.62 2.07
N ALA A 9 34.91 28.86 2.57
CA ALA A 9 33.81 29.63 3.18
C ALA A 9 33.55 30.98 2.50
N LEU A 10 32.28 31.39 2.30
CA LEU A 10 31.86 32.68 1.67
C LEU A 10 30.50 33.24 2.17
N ILE A 11 30.22 34.53 1.89
CA ILE A 11 29.11 35.39 2.36
C ILE A 11 28.29 35.91 1.14
N PHE A 12 26.96 35.91 1.17
CA PHE A 12 26.09 36.30 0.04
C PHE A 12 25.52 37.74 0.10
N ALA A 13 25.26 38.33 -1.08
CA ALA A 13 24.46 39.55 -1.28
C ALA A 13 23.50 39.41 -2.48
N SER A 14 22.24 39.05 -2.22
CA SER A 14 21.03 39.13 -3.08
C SER A 14 20.94 38.21 -4.31
N LEU A 15 19.81 37.48 -4.42
CA LEU A 15 19.46 36.64 -5.57
C LEU A 15 18.23 37.27 -6.27
N SER A 16 18.25 37.39 -7.60
CA SER A 16 17.13 37.95 -8.39
C SER A 16 16.70 37.11 -9.60
N THR A 17 17.26 35.92 -9.82
CA THR A 17 16.90 34.99 -10.91
C THR A 17 17.30 33.56 -10.54
N ALA A 18 16.56 32.55 -11.04
CA ALA A 18 16.93 31.14 -10.91
C ALA A 18 18.36 30.88 -11.42
N GLN A 19 19.14 30.13 -10.66
CA GLN A 19 20.50 29.71 -11.01
C GLN A 19 20.64 28.19 -10.95
N SER A 20 21.44 27.62 -11.85
CA SER A 20 21.84 26.21 -11.83
C SER A 20 23.19 26.03 -11.13
N LEU A 21 23.33 24.97 -10.32
CA LEU A 21 24.56 24.62 -9.60
C LEU A 21 25.19 23.36 -10.18
N THR A 22 26.16 23.49 -11.08
CA THR A 22 26.90 22.33 -11.62
C THR A 22 27.83 21.73 -10.57
N ILE A 23 27.67 20.44 -10.29
CA ILE A 23 28.52 19.65 -9.38
C ILE A 23 29.14 18.50 -10.19
N ASP A 24 30.41 18.65 -10.56
CA ASP A 24 31.17 17.58 -11.21
C ASP A 24 31.52 16.49 -10.20
N ILE A 25 30.94 15.29 -10.33
CA ILE A 25 31.28 14.13 -9.50
C ILE A 25 32.14 13.17 -10.32
N SER A 26 33.38 12.92 -9.91
CA SER A 26 34.28 11.95 -10.57
C SER A 26 34.61 10.75 -9.67
N GLY A 27 34.36 9.53 -10.15
CA GLY A 27 34.73 8.27 -9.47
C GLY A 27 35.65 7.36 -10.31
N GLU A 28 36.45 6.51 -9.65
CA GLU A 28 37.21 5.42 -10.30
C GLU A 28 36.38 4.13 -10.28
N GLY A 29 35.82 3.72 -11.42
CA GLY A 29 35.03 2.49 -11.50
C GLY A 29 35.88 1.22 -11.46
N GLY A 30 35.58 0.31 -10.54
CA GLY A 30 36.00 -1.08 -10.64
C GLY A 30 35.07 -1.85 -11.59
N GLY A 31 35.62 -2.75 -12.43
CA GLY A 31 34.82 -3.62 -13.31
C GLY A 31 34.65 -3.19 -14.78
N GLY A 32 35.44 -2.23 -15.27
CA GLY A 32 35.40 -1.78 -16.67
C GLY A 32 34.70 -0.42 -16.89
N PHE A 33 34.43 0.30 -15.81
CA PHE A 33 33.78 1.59 -15.80
C PHE A 33 34.83 2.72 -15.75
N GLY A 34 34.75 3.65 -16.72
CA GLY A 34 35.63 4.82 -16.79
C GLY A 34 35.19 5.94 -15.83
N PRO A 35 35.92 7.07 -15.78
CA PRO A 35 35.51 8.23 -15.01
C PRO A 35 34.17 8.79 -15.52
N TYR A 36 33.29 9.13 -14.59
CA TYR A 36 32.00 9.79 -14.86
C TYR A 36 32.09 11.27 -14.49
N ASN A 37 31.30 12.11 -15.16
CA ASN A 37 31.03 13.50 -14.78
C ASN A 37 29.52 13.70 -14.79
N ALA A 38 29.01 14.48 -13.85
CA ALA A 38 27.59 14.77 -13.71
C ALA A 38 27.36 16.28 -13.57
N THR A 39 26.16 16.72 -13.91
CA THR A 39 25.72 18.10 -13.72
C THR A 39 24.39 18.04 -12.99
N ILE A 40 24.37 18.58 -11.77
CA ILE A 40 23.13 18.75 -10.99
C ILE A 40 22.54 20.12 -11.35
N GLU A 41 21.24 20.22 -11.51
CA GLU A 41 20.54 21.51 -11.60
C GLU A 41 19.67 21.67 -10.35
N LEU A 42 19.98 22.67 -9.51
CA LEU A 42 19.15 23.02 -8.37
C LEU A 42 18.08 24.01 -8.83
N ASP A 43 16.80 23.66 -8.66
CA ASP A 43 15.72 24.60 -8.87
C ASP A 43 15.63 25.57 -7.69
N THR A 44 16.11 26.80 -7.93
CA THR A 44 16.07 27.90 -6.95
C THR A 44 14.86 28.81 -7.15
N THR A 45 13.86 28.40 -7.94
CA THR A 45 12.66 29.21 -8.24
C THR A 45 11.86 29.55 -6.98
N ASN A 46 11.97 28.72 -5.92
CA ASN A 46 11.37 28.96 -4.61
C ASN A 46 12.36 29.53 -3.56
N TRP A 47 13.60 29.87 -3.96
CA TRP A 47 14.62 30.42 -3.07
C TRP A 47 14.45 31.94 -2.89
N PRO A 48 14.29 32.47 -1.67
CA PRO A 48 14.10 33.90 -1.45
C PRO A 48 15.45 34.64 -1.42
N GLY A 49 15.47 35.86 -1.94
CA GLY A 49 16.66 36.73 -2.00
C GLY A 49 17.39 36.96 -0.67
N THR A 50 18.61 37.52 -0.76
CA THR A 50 19.58 37.88 0.31
C THR A 50 19.48 37.06 1.60
N CYS A 51 20.21 35.95 1.69
CA CYS A 51 20.48 35.26 2.95
C CYS A 51 21.96 35.47 3.35
N PRO A 52 22.30 35.85 4.60
CA PRO A 52 23.69 35.89 5.06
C PRO A 52 24.04 34.55 5.72
N ALA A 53 24.13 33.46 4.96
CA ALA A 53 24.37 32.15 5.57
C ALA A 53 25.33 31.26 4.77
N THR A 54 26.09 30.47 5.51
CA THR A 54 26.93 29.35 5.04
C THR A 54 26.11 28.06 5.10
N GLY A 55 26.22 27.23 4.06
CA GLY A 55 25.53 25.93 3.98
C GLY A 55 26.45 24.79 3.60
N VAL A 56 26.08 23.59 4.03
CA VAL A 56 26.73 22.30 3.72
C VAL A 56 25.87 21.56 2.69
N LEU A 57 26.44 20.73 1.81
CA LEU A 57 25.72 19.87 0.87
C LEU A 57 26.27 18.43 0.94
N GLN A 58 25.58 17.51 1.60
CA GLN A 58 26.08 16.13 1.77
C GLN A 58 25.45 15.13 0.81
N PHE A 59 26.28 14.45 0.01
CA PHE A 59 25.97 13.31 -0.83
C PHE A 59 26.34 11.97 -0.17
N THR A 60 25.67 10.93 -0.59
CA THR A 60 25.88 9.55 -0.14
C THR A 60 25.71 8.66 -1.37
N ALA A 61 26.63 7.73 -1.65
CA ALA A 61 26.57 6.84 -2.83
C ALA A 61 27.05 5.42 -2.46
N VAL A 62 26.34 4.39 -2.92
CA VAL A 62 26.69 2.97 -2.71
C VAL A 62 27.92 2.60 -3.58
N PRO A 63 28.87 1.76 -3.12
CA PRO A 63 30.16 1.60 -3.78
C PRO A 63 30.07 0.83 -5.12
N PRO A 64 31.08 0.96 -6.02
CA PRO A 64 32.36 1.64 -5.82
C PRO A 64 32.34 3.06 -6.41
N ALA A 65 32.23 4.08 -5.56
CA ALA A 65 32.40 5.47 -5.98
C ALA A 65 33.27 6.22 -4.96
N THR A 66 34.24 6.97 -5.46
CA THR A 66 34.88 8.08 -4.74
C THR A 66 34.17 9.34 -5.21
N ILE A 67 33.67 10.18 -4.30
CA ILE A 67 33.03 11.46 -4.65
C ILE A 67 34.05 12.58 -4.44
N THR A 68 34.41 13.27 -5.52
CA THR A 68 35.13 14.54 -5.46
C THR A 68 34.47 15.51 -6.44
N GLY A 69 34.21 16.74 -6.00
CA GLY A 69 33.64 17.78 -6.86
C GLY A 69 34.04 19.19 -6.47
N THR A 70 33.92 20.11 -7.42
CA THR A 70 34.08 21.56 -7.22
C THR A 70 32.80 22.24 -7.68
N ALA A 71 32.12 22.95 -6.77
CA ALA A 71 31.01 23.81 -7.11
C ALA A 71 31.54 25.17 -7.59
N SER A 72 31.17 25.60 -8.81
CA SER A 72 31.42 26.98 -9.26
C SER A 72 30.10 27.66 -9.60
N LEU A 73 29.65 28.54 -8.72
CA LEU A 73 28.66 29.54 -9.09
C LEU A 73 29.35 30.65 -9.90
N ILE A 74 28.70 31.12 -10.96
CA ILE A 74 29.05 32.42 -11.54
C ILE A 74 28.71 33.45 -10.45
N ASP A 75 29.74 34.15 -9.98
CA ASP A 75 29.76 35.06 -8.81
C ASP A 75 29.94 34.42 -7.41
N GLY A 76 31.05 33.68 -7.27
CA GLY A 76 31.88 33.77 -6.06
C GLY A 76 31.32 33.17 -4.77
N CYS A 77 30.67 32.01 -4.82
CA CYS A 77 30.16 31.28 -3.64
C CYS A 77 30.63 29.81 -3.63
N SER A 78 30.68 29.17 -2.45
CA SER A 78 31.15 27.79 -2.23
C SER A 78 30.17 26.94 -1.42
N PHE A 79 30.13 25.64 -1.72
CA PHE A 79 29.41 24.60 -0.95
C PHE A 79 30.41 23.54 -0.50
N GLU A 80 30.18 22.92 0.65
CA GLU A 80 30.97 21.77 1.13
C GLU A 80 30.25 20.47 0.74
N VAL A 81 30.89 19.68 -0.12
CA VAL A 81 30.35 18.42 -0.67
C VAL A 81 30.85 17.26 0.18
N PHE A 82 29.96 16.58 0.91
CA PHE A 82 30.28 15.34 1.63
C PHE A 82 29.84 14.12 0.84
N GLY A 83 30.47 12.97 1.09
CA GLY A 83 30.22 11.70 0.41
C GLY A 83 30.27 10.58 1.44
N ASP A 84 29.16 9.90 1.75
CA ASP A 84 29.21 8.65 2.52
C ASP A 84 28.91 7.43 1.64
N ILE A 85 29.48 6.28 2.01
CA ILE A 85 29.25 5.02 1.31
C ILE A 85 28.32 4.18 2.17
N LEU A 86 27.04 4.14 1.83
CA LEU A 86 26.14 3.11 2.38
C LEU A 86 26.63 1.76 1.87
N GLY A 87 26.68 0.75 2.73
CA GLY A 87 27.05 -0.61 2.34
C GLY A 87 26.12 -1.17 1.25
N GLU A 88 26.33 -2.42 0.83
CA GLU A 88 25.36 -3.08 -0.05
C GLU A 88 23.96 -2.98 0.56
N ILE A 89 23.05 -2.24 -0.08
CA ILE A 89 21.64 -2.17 0.31
C ILE A 89 20.95 -3.34 -0.42
N PRO A 90 20.47 -4.37 0.31
CA PRO A 90 19.74 -5.47 -0.31
C PRO A 90 18.54 -4.95 -1.12
N GLY A 91 18.41 -5.40 -2.36
CA GLY A 91 17.34 -4.98 -3.27
C GLY A 91 17.74 -3.89 -4.26
N VAL A 92 18.71 -3.02 -3.98
CA VAL A 92 19.23 -2.02 -4.93
C VAL A 92 19.92 -2.75 -6.09
N GLY A 93 19.40 -2.60 -7.31
CA GLY A 93 19.96 -3.28 -8.49
C GLY A 93 21.36 -2.76 -8.82
N THR A 94 22.11 -3.47 -9.66
CA THR A 94 23.48 -3.09 -10.10
C THR A 94 23.60 -1.72 -10.80
N TYR A 95 22.49 -1.02 -11.00
CA TYR A 95 22.38 0.24 -11.74
C TYR A 95 21.59 1.32 -10.98
N GLU A 96 21.42 1.16 -9.68
CA GLU A 96 20.56 2.01 -8.87
C GLU A 96 21.35 2.77 -7.83
N TRP A 97 21.16 4.09 -7.80
CA TRP A 97 21.90 5.02 -6.99
C TRP A 97 20.93 5.84 -6.16
N VAL A 98 21.15 5.92 -4.85
CA VAL A 98 20.48 6.89 -3.99
C VAL A 98 21.45 8.05 -3.81
N ILE A 99 20.99 9.27 -4.08
CA ILE A 99 21.79 10.49 -3.99
C ILE A 99 21.09 11.43 -3.01
N GLN A 100 21.80 11.75 -1.93
CA GLN A 100 21.33 12.64 -0.88
C GLN A 100 21.90 14.05 -1.07
N ALA A 101 21.18 15.08 -0.62
CA ALA A 101 21.68 16.43 -0.47
C ALA A 101 21.11 17.04 0.82
N MET A 102 21.93 17.13 1.87
CA MET A 102 21.54 17.82 3.12
C MET A 102 22.09 19.23 3.15
N PHE A 103 21.30 20.20 3.62
CA PHE A 103 21.79 21.55 3.93
C PHE A 103 21.36 22.01 5.32
N SER A 104 22.26 22.71 6.01
CA SER A 104 21.95 23.49 7.20
C SER A 104 22.27 24.95 6.94
N VAL A 105 21.44 25.84 7.47
CA VAL A 105 21.61 27.29 7.43
C VAL A 105 21.80 27.73 8.88
N GLU A 106 23.03 28.05 9.24
CA GLU A 106 23.31 28.68 10.54
C GLU A 106 22.89 30.15 10.48
N ASP A 107 21.70 30.47 11.00
CA ASP A 107 21.31 31.84 11.32
C ASP A 107 21.42 32.08 12.83
N THR A 108 22.35 32.95 13.26
CA THR A 108 22.52 33.32 14.68
C THR A 108 21.35 34.11 15.28
N THR A 109 20.32 34.42 14.49
CA THR A 109 19.15 35.22 14.88
C THR A 109 17.81 34.49 14.79
N ALA A 110 17.79 33.26 14.26
CA ALA A 110 16.61 32.39 14.14
C ALA A 110 16.94 30.94 14.59
N PRO A 111 15.95 30.06 14.84
CA PRO A 111 16.21 28.63 15.05
C PRO A 111 16.97 28.04 13.84
N GLU A 112 17.84 27.07 14.09
CA GLU A 112 18.60 26.35 13.05
C GLU A 112 17.64 25.83 11.95
N ILE A 113 17.87 26.27 10.71
CA ILE A 113 17.07 25.82 9.56
C ILE A 113 17.86 24.69 8.89
N SER A 114 17.34 23.49 8.97
CA SER A 114 17.86 22.33 8.25
C SER A 114 16.84 21.86 7.22
N GLY A 115 17.35 21.43 6.07
CA GLY A 115 16.56 20.82 5.02
C GLY A 115 17.33 19.74 4.28
N ASN A 116 16.60 18.91 3.56
CA ASN A 116 17.11 17.66 3.02
C ASN A 116 16.34 17.30 1.75
N GLY A 117 17.05 17.03 0.66
CA GLY A 117 16.47 16.45 -0.54
C GLY A 117 17.16 15.14 -0.89
N VAL A 118 16.36 14.12 -1.19
CA VAL A 118 16.85 12.80 -1.58
C VAL A 118 16.27 12.49 -2.95
N THR A 119 17.12 12.09 -3.89
CA THR A 119 16.68 11.57 -5.18
C THR A 119 17.26 10.18 -5.42
N ARG A 120 16.47 9.32 -6.05
CA ARG A 120 16.87 7.96 -6.41
C ARG A 120 16.93 7.86 -7.92
N VAL A 121 18.08 7.47 -8.46
CA VAL A 121 18.32 7.39 -9.90
C VAL A 121 18.63 5.96 -10.34
N ILE A 122 17.95 5.52 -11.40
CA ILE A 122 18.09 4.17 -11.97
C ILE A 122 18.68 4.31 -13.40
N GLY A 123 19.87 3.75 -13.65
CA GLY A 123 20.45 3.71 -15.00
C GLY A 123 21.97 3.43 -15.09
N ASN A 124 22.43 3.18 -16.32
CA ASN A 124 23.85 2.97 -16.66
C ASN A 124 24.70 4.27 -16.63
N ASN A 125 24.03 5.43 -16.61
CA ASN A 125 24.60 6.76 -16.42
C ASN A 125 23.67 7.53 -15.45
N PRO A 126 23.92 7.46 -14.14
CA PRO A 126 22.91 7.69 -13.10
C PRO A 126 22.58 9.16 -12.83
N LEU A 127 22.92 10.08 -13.73
CA LEU A 127 22.93 11.53 -13.44
C LEU A 127 22.49 12.40 -14.62
N ASP A 128 22.06 11.83 -15.75
CA ASP A 128 21.59 12.60 -16.90
C ASP A 128 20.12 13.00 -16.71
N GLY A 129 19.86 14.26 -16.32
CA GLY A 129 18.51 14.83 -16.19
C GLY A 129 17.80 14.64 -14.84
N ALA A 130 18.51 14.28 -13.76
CA ALA A 130 17.91 14.14 -12.43
C ALA A 130 17.62 15.50 -11.77
N THR A 131 16.38 15.71 -11.32
CA THR A 131 15.94 16.89 -10.55
C THR A 131 15.83 16.53 -9.07
N PHE A 132 16.29 17.42 -8.19
CA PHE A 132 16.25 17.27 -6.73
C PHE A 132 15.21 18.22 -6.15
N ASP A 133 14.32 17.72 -5.30
CA ASP A 133 13.44 18.54 -4.46
C ASP A 133 13.99 18.58 -3.03
N LEU A 134 14.22 19.78 -2.50
CA LEU A 134 14.84 19.99 -1.18
C LEU A 134 13.73 20.28 -0.15
N GLY A 135 13.45 19.32 0.73
CA GLY A 135 12.52 19.46 1.84
C GLY A 135 13.03 20.34 2.97
N PHE A 136 12.13 21.01 3.68
CA PHE A 136 12.43 21.81 4.88
C PHE A 136 11.65 21.25 6.09
N ASN A 137 12.14 21.46 7.31
CA ASN A 137 11.40 21.11 8.55
C ASN A 137 10.29 22.14 8.92
N SER A 138 10.00 23.08 8.03
CA SER A 138 9.02 24.17 8.16
C SER A 138 8.59 24.63 6.77
N ASP A 139 7.39 25.19 6.63
CA ASP A 139 6.93 25.76 5.36
C ASP A 139 7.30 27.25 5.30
N TRP A 140 8.04 27.64 4.27
CA TRP A 140 8.34 29.04 4.00
C TRP A 140 7.22 29.66 3.19
N THR A 141 6.58 30.70 3.72
CA THR A 141 5.64 31.49 2.92
C THR A 141 6.43 32.35 1.93
N SER A 142 5.80 32.72 0.79
CA SER A 142 6.37 33.58 -0.26
C SER A 142 6.88 34.96 0.22
N ASN A 143 6.75 35.25 1.51
CA ASN A 143 6.94 36.55 2.12
C ASN A 143 7.99 36.59 3.23
N GLY A 144 8.81 35.54 3.44
CA GLY A 144 9.92 35.66 4.40
C GLY A 144 9.79 34.91 5.72
N THR A 145 8.65 34.27 5.97
CA THR A 145 8.27 33.81 7.32
C THR A 145 8.17 32.29 7.39
N LEU A 146 8.82 31.72 8.40
CA LEU A 146 8.71 30.33 8.81
C LEU A 146 7.31 30.12 9.40
N ASN A 147 6.48 29.31 8.74
CA ASN A 147 5.34 28.71 9.41
C ASN A 147 5.81 27.38 10.00
N PRO A 148 5.69 27.17 11.32
CA PRO A 148 5.84 25.84 11.87
C PRO A 148 4.86 24.90 11.15
N LEU A 149 5.33 23.68 10.86
CA LEU A 149 4.45 22.62 10.37
C LEU A 149 3.22 22.54 11.29
N PRO A 150 2.03 22.30 10.73
CA PRO A 150 0.83 22.29 11.53
C PRO A 150 0.98 21.26 12.67
N GLU A 151 0.49 21.62 13.86
CA GLU A 151 0.50 20.70 15.01
C GLU A 151 -0.34 19.44 14.74
N GLU A 152 -1.28 19.54 13.79
CA GLU A 152 -2.20 18.49 13.32
C GLU A 152 -2.42 18.63 11.79
N GLY A 153 -2.38 17.53 11.03
CA GLY A 153 -2.72 17.49 9.59
C GLY A 153 -1.57 17.12 8.62
N VAL A 154 -1.83 17.32 7.33
CA VAL A 154 -0.97 16.88 6.21
C VAL A 154 0.37 17.65 6.17
N LEU A 155 1.48 16.94 6.28
CA LEU A 155 2.86 17.46 6.15
C LEU A 155 3.38 17.44 4.71
N ALA A 156 2.97 16.45 3.93
CA ALA A 156 3.19 16.36 2.48
C ALA A 156 2.15 15.42 1.87
N CYS A 157 1.84 15.65 0.59
CA CYS A 157 0.93 14.80 -0.17
C CYS A 157 1.45 14.60 -1.60
N ALA A 158 1.18 13.42 -2.15
CA ALA A 158 1.50 13.10 -3.53
C ALA A 158 0.52 12.06 -4.08
N THR A 159 -0.01 12.29 -5.28
CA THR A 159 -0.88 11.34 -5.97
C THR A 159 -0.10 10.58 -7.03
N TRP A 160 -0.13 9.25 -7.01
CA TRP A 160 0.58 8.43 -8.00
C TRP A 160 -0.25 8.29 -9.29
N PRO A 161 0.07 9.00 -10.38
CA PRO A 161 -0.86 9.09 -11.50
C PRO A 161 -0.93 7.77 -12.28
N VAL A 162 -2.13 7.33 -12.64
CA VAL A 162 -2.34 6.14 -13.49
C VAL A 162 -1.59 6.25 -14.83
N ILE A 163 -1.53 7.45 -15.40
CA ILE A 163 -0.78 7.73 -16.64
C ILE A 163 0.74 7.50 -16.50
N ALA A 164 1.26 7.49 -15.28
CA ALA A 164 2.66 7.22 -14.96
C ALA A 164 2.87 5.77 -14.48
N GLY A 165 1.86 4.90 -14.64
CA GLY A 165 1.88 3.51 -14.18
C GLY A 165 1.51 3.34 -12.71
N GLY A 166 0.95 4.37 -12.07
CA GLY A 166 0.51 4.33 -10.67
C GLY A 166 -0.90 3.83 -10.45
N ASN A 167 -1.30 3.73 -9.18
CA ASN A 167 -2.62 3.27 -8.75
C ASN A 167 -3.66 4.39 -8.62
N GLY A 168 -3.30 5.65 -8.88
CA GLY A 168 -4.21 6.80 -8.78
C GLY A 168 -4.46 7.30 -7.36
N ARG A 169 -3.89 6.61 -6.34
CA ARG A 169 -4.06 6.95 -4.93
C ARG A 169 -3.21 8.12 -4.50
N THR A 170 -3.64 8.73 -3.40
CA THR A 170 -2.93 9.84 -2.77
C THR A 170 -2.27 9.36 -1.48
N TYR A 171 -0.99 9.68 -1.34
CA TYR A 171 -0.20 9.33 -0.16
C TYR A 171 0.07 10.61 0.61
N GLU A 172 -0.16 10.56 1.92
CA GLU A 172 -0.02 11.71 2.81
C GLU A 172 0.83 11.35 4.03
N ILE A 173 1.73 12.25 4.42
CA ILE A 173 2.40 12.16 5.72
C ILE A 173 1.63 13.03 6.70
N HIS A 174 1.21 12.46 7.82
CA HIS A 174 0.53 13.18 8.91
C HIS A 174 1.37 13.16 10.17
N ARG A 175 1.39 14.27 10.89
CA ARG A 175 2.03 14.34 12.20
C ARG A 175 1.20 13.55 13.22
N LEU A 176 1.88 12.83 14.11
CA LEU A 176 1.29 12.19 15.28
C LEU A 176 1.79 12.85 16.57
N PRO A 177 1.04 12.74 17.67
CA PRO A 177 1.58 12.99 19.00
C PRO A 177 2.87 12.20 19.23
N VAL A 178 3.86 12.82 19.88
CA VAL A 178 5.15 12.17 20.16
C VAL A 178 4.93 10.92 21.02
N ASN A 179 5.54 9.80 20.64
CA ASN A 179 5.38 8.48 21.28
C ASN A 179 3.98 7.87 21.09
N SER A 180 3.35 8.12 19.93
CA SER A 180 2.13 7.39 19.56
C SER A 180 2.45 5.92 19.34
N ASN A 181 1.52 5.04 19.69
CA ASN A 181 1.60 3.63 19.34
C ASN A 181 1.05 3.39 17.93
N TRP A 182 1.27 2.19 17.41
CA TRP A 182 0.88 1.81 16.06
C TRP A 182 -0.64 1.81 15.87
N GLU A 183 -1.40 1.38 16.88
CA GLU A 183 -2.87 1.36 16.82
C GLU A 183 -3.46 2.78 16.78
N ASP A 184 -2.88 3.73 17.52
CA ASP A 184 -3.25 5.15 17.45
C ASP A 184 -2.99 5.70 16.03
N ALA A 185 -1.89 5.30 15.38
CA ALA A 185 -1.58 5.67 14.01
C ALA A 185 -2.59 5.06 13.01
N ARG A 186 -2.95 3.78 13.20
CA ARG A 186 -3.93 3.08 12.36
C ARG A 186 -5.31 3.75 12.44
N LEU A 187 -5.81 3.99 13.65
CA LEU A 187 -7.08 4.67 13.87
C LEU A 187 -7.09 6.10 13.32
N ALA A 188 -5.96 6.82 13.42
CA ALA A 188 -5.84 8.15 12.84
C ALA A 188 -5.86 8.12 11.29
N ALA A 189 -5.33 7.08 10.66
CA ALA A 189 -5.45 6.87 9.21
C ALA A 189 -6.90 6.57 8.79
N ASP A 190 -7.60 5.72 9.55
CA ASP A 190 -9.03 5.41 9.34
C ASP A 190 -9.90 6.66 9.44
N ASP A 191 -9.66 7.52 10.44
CA ASP A 191 -10.38 8.78 10.65
C ASP A 191 -10.21 9.78 9.48
N LEU A 192 -9.15 9.62 8.68
CA LEU A 192 -8.89 10.38 7.45
C LEU A 192 -9.58 9.78 6.22
N GLY A 193 -10.24 8.62 6.35
CA GLY A 193 -10.82 7.87 5.25
C GLY A 193 -9.78 7.14 4.39
N GLY A 194 -8.61 6.86 4.96
CA GLY A 194 -7.55 6.07 4.34
C GLY A 194 -7.12 4.90 5.21
N LYS A 195 -5.96 4.34 4.91
CA LYS A 195 -5.28 3.30 5.71
C LYS A 195 -3.81 3.66 5.90
N LEU A 196 -3.13 3.05 6.87
CA LEU A 196 -1.67 3.12 6.88
C LEU A 196 -1.15 2.49 5.58
N VAL A 197 -0.10 3.09 5.00
CA VAL A 197 0.44 2.61 3.73
C VAL A 197 0.89 1.15 3.83
N ALA A 198 0.43 0.35 2.86
CA ALA A 198 0.91 -0.99 2.59
C ALA A 198 1.49 -1.05 1.17
N PHE A 199 2.83 -1.06 1.06
CA PHE A 199 3.45 -1.04 -0.26
C PHE A 199 3.24 -2.38 -0.99
N GLU A 200 2.42 -2.36 -2.05
CA GLU A 200 2.14 -3.53 -2.88
C GLU A 200 3.31 -3.83 -3.83
N THR A 201 3.98 -2.77 -4.27
CA THR A 201 5.07 -2.89 -5.23
C THR A 201 6.27 -2.03 -4.87
N ARG A 202 7.43 -2.45 -5.36
CA ARG A 202 8.65 -1.63 -5.30
C ARG A 202 8.46 -0.27 -5.96
N ALA A 203 7.75 -0.22 -7.09
CA ALA A 203 7.51 1.03 -7.83
C ALA A 203 6.66 2.01 -7.03
N GLU A 204 5.70 1.52 -6.26
CA GLU A 204 4.87 2.32 -5.35
C GLU A 204 5.72 2.92 -4.23
N ARG A 205 6.47 2.08 -3.52
CA ARG A 205 7.41 2.53 -2.47
C ARG A 205 8.36 3.58 -3.01
N ASP A 206 8.90 3.36 -4.21
CA ASP A 206 9.82 4.28 -4.88
C ASP A 206 9.14 5.63 -5.21
N PHE A 207 7.91 5.60 -5.70
CA PHE A 207 7.12 6.82 -5.95
C PHE A 207 6.88 7.59 -4.65
N VAL A 208 6.39 6.92 -3.61
CA VAL A 208 6.10 7.55 -2.32
C VAL A 208 7.37 8.13 -1.71
N PHE A 209 8.46 7.37 -1.70
CA PHE A 209 9.74 7.84 -1.18
C PHE A 209 10.26 9.05 -1.97
N SER A 210 10.29 8.98 -3.30
CA SER A 210 10.78 10.11 -4.13
C SER A 210 9.90 11.35 -4.02
N SER A 211 8.60 11.19 -3.79
CA SER A 211 7.66 12.31 -3.71
C SER A 211 7.57 12.94 -2.32
N LEU A 212 7.78 12.15 -1.25
CA LEU A 212 7.50 12.55 0.13
C LEU A 212 8.72 12.49 1.07
N SER A 213 9.89 12.03 0.61
CA SER A 213 11.13 11.94 1.43
C SER A 213 11.53 13.25 2.09
N SER A 214 11.10 14.38 1.52
CA SER A 214 11.29 15.73 2.05
C SER A 214 10.74 15.92 3.48
N ARG A 215 9.80 15.05 3.92
CA ARG A 215 9.21 15.04 5.28
C ARG A 215 9.52 13.79 6.10
N ILE A 216 10.17 12.79 5.52
CA ILE A 216 10.60 11.59 6.24
C ILE A 216 12.02 11.85 6.74
N LEU A 217 12.18 12.67 7.79
CA LEU A 217 13.47 13.17 8.25
C LEU A 217 14.20 12.19 9.18
N ASP A 218 15.53 12.30 9.24
CA ASP A 218 16.34 11.57 10.22
C ASP A 218 15.89 11.92 11.65
N GLY A 219 15.68 10.89 12.48
CA GLY A 219 15.15 11.00 13.83
C GLY A 219 13.62 11.13 13.96
N LEU A 220 12.87 11.14 12.85
CA LEU A 220 11.41 10.96 12.88
C LEU A 220 11.05 9.49 12.65
N VAL A 221 10.15 8.98 13.50
CA VAL A 221 9.64 7.61 13.43
C VAL A 221 8.31 7.63 12.68
N THR A 222 8.26 6.99 11.50
CA THR A 222 7.13 7.01 10.56
C THR A 222 6.41 5.67 10.56
N ALA A 223 5.13 5.66 10.93
CA ALA A 223 4.29 4.47 10.89
C ALA A 223 3.86 4.10 9.46
N THR A 224 3.84 2.81 9.18
CA THR A 224 3.22 2.16 8.01
C THR A 224 2.41 0.95 8.48
N ALA A 225 1.74 0.23 7.57
CA ALA A 225 0.97 -0.95 7.93
C ALA A 225 1.83 -2.20 8.24
N LEU A 226 3.16 -2.12 8.19
CA LEU A 226 4.05 -3.27 8.35
C LEU A 226 4.23 -3.63 9.83
N VAL A 227 3.71 -4.80 10.21
CA VAL A 227 3.73 -5.33 11.58
C VAL A 227 3.98 -6.83 11.58
N GLN A 228 4.46 -7.39 12.69
CA GLN A 228 4.53 -8.83 12.89
C GLN A 228 3.20 -9.38 13.43
N ASP A 229 2.73 -10.45 12.81
CA ASP A 229 1.58 -11.22 13.24
C ASP A 229 2.04 -12.55 13.87
N PHE A 230 1.85 -12.66 15.19
CA PHE A 230 2.21 -13.84 15.98
C PHE A 230 1.43 -15.11 15.60
N GLY A 231 0.34 -14.96 14.84
CA GLY A 231 -0.48 -16.07 14.34
C GLY A 231 0.06 -16.75 13.08
N GLN A 232 1.10 -16.19 12.45
CA GLN A 232 1.66 -16.75 11.21
C GLN A 232 2.48 -18.02 11.48
N VAL A 233 2.40 -19.05 10.62
CA VAL A 233 3.25 -20.25 10.74
C VAL A 233 4.74 -19.94 10.66
N ASP A 234 5.09 -18.92 9.89
CA ASP A 234 6.48 -18.52 9.69
C ASP A 234 6.93 -17.50 10.75
N TYR A 235 6.05 -17.15 11.70
CA TYR A 235 6.39 -16.30 12.84
C TYR A 235 7.67 -16.79 13.51
N SER A 236 8.69 -15.95 13.46
CA SER A 236 9.98 -16.22 14.06
C SER A 236 10.76 -14.94 14.25
N GLU A 237 11.15 -14.67 15.48
CA GLU A 237 11.95 -13.48 15.77
C GLU A 237 13.35 -13.54 15.13
N PRO A 238 13.84 -12.44 14.53
CA PRO A 238 13.14 -11.17 14.24
C PRO A 238 12.48 -11.12 12.85
N GLY A 239 12.61 -12.17 12.04
CA GLY A 239 12.47 -12.09 10.58
C GLY A 239 11.19 -12.68 9.96
N GLY A 240 10.38 -13.42 10.71
CA GLY A 240 9.24 -14.14 10.18
C GLY A 240 7.91 -13.66 10.75
N GLY A 241 6.83 -13.83 10.00
CA GLY A 241 5.48 -13.39 10.40
C GLY A 241 5.17 -11.92 10.12
N TRP A 242 5.99 -11.22 9.32
CA TRP A 242 5.70 -9.85 8.91
C TRP A 242 4.56 -9.79 7.88
N ILE A 243 3.57 -8.93 8.13
CA ILE A 243 2.42 -8.68 7.26
C ILE A 243 2.23 -7.18 7.01
N TRP A 244 1.58 -6.84 5.91
CA TRP A 244 0.95 -5.54 5.76
C TRP A 244 -0.46 -5.65 6.34
N TRP A 245 -0.70 -5.04 7.51
CA TRP A 245 -2.04 -5.01 8.10
C TRP A 245 -3.04 -4.41 7.10
N GLU A 246 -4.12 -5.14 6.78
CA GLU A 246 -5.10 -4.78 5.72
C GLU A 246 -4.50 -4.56 4.32
N GLY A 247 -3.21 -4.91 4.14
CA GLY A 247 -2.45 -4.81 2.90
C GLY A 247 -1.99 -6.17 2.36
N GLY A 248 -2.30 -7.26 3.08
CA GLY A 248 -1.99 -8.63 2.68
C GLY A 248 -0.57 -9.09 3.03
N PRO A 249 -0.09 -10.19 2.41
CA PRO A 249 1.21 -10.78 2.72
C PRO A 249 2.39 -9.89 2.29
N VAL A 250 3.45 -9.86 3.10
CA VAL A 250 4.70 -9.18 2.74
C VAL A 250 5.48 -10.03 1.74
N ARG A 251 5.33 -9.71 0.46
CA ARG A 251 6.15 -10.32 -0.61
C ARG A 251 7.56 -9.76 -0.66
N TRP A 252 7.67 -8.48 -0.30
CA TRP A 252 8.89 -7.72 -0.30
C TRP A 252 8.72 -6.53 0.63
N ALA A 253 9.68 -6.35 1.53
CA ALA A 253 9.86 -5.13 2.29
C ALA A 253 11.31 -4.67 2.12
N ALA A 254 11.51 -3.36 1.98
CA ALA A 254 12.83 -2.76 1.82
C ALA A 254 13.58 -2.68 3.15
N TRP A 255 13.75 -3.80 3.87
CA TRP A 255 14.52 -3.84 5.11
C TRP A 255 15.92 -3.25 4.92
N ASN A 256 16.33 -2.39 5.85
CA ASN A 256 17.68 -1.86 5.84
C ASN A 256 18.71 -2.97 6.07
N ALA A 257 19.96 -2.71 5.70
CA ALA A 257 21.02 -3.70 5.83
C ALA A 257 21.22 -4.10 7.30
N GLY A 258 20.91 -5.38 7.60
CA GLY A 258 20.97 -5.91 8.95
C GLY A 258 19.62 -6.00 9.65
N GLU A 259 18.55 -5.48 9.05
CA GLU A 259 17.18 -5.54 9.57
C GLU A 259 16.37 -6.69 8.96
N PRO A 260 15.32 -7.18 9.66
CA PRO A 260 14.96 -6.86 11.05
C PRO A 260 15.92 -7.51 12.07
N ASN A 261 16.13 -6.91 13.25
CA ASN A 261 17.20 -7.32 14.18
C ASN A 261 16.90 -7.33 15.68
N ASN A 262 15.75 -6.84 16.15
CA ASN A 262 15.44 -6.70 17.59
C ASN A 262 16.60 -6.02 18.38
N SER A 263 17.12 -4.90 17.88
CA SER A 263 18.32 -4.19 18.36
C SER A 263 18.26 -3.79 19.83
N ASN A 264 17.06 -3.66 20.41
CA ASN A 264 16.82 -3.14 21.76
C ASN A 264 17.15 -4.10 22.92
N GLY A 265 18.00 -5.09 22.72
CA GLY A 265 18.66 -5.82 23.82
C GLY A 265 17.72 -6.69 24.68
N GLY A 266 16.62 -7.19 24.09
CA GLY A 266 15.77 -8.22 24.71
C GLY A 266 14.26 -7.98 24.68
N SER A 267 13.80 -6.86 24.10
CA SER A 267 12.38 -6.66 23.74
C SER A 267 12.18 -7.03 22.27
N SER A 268 11.03 -7.61 21.95
CA SER A 268 10.60 -7.87 20.57
C SER A 268 10.29 -6.53 19.89
N GLU A 269 10.78 -6.34 18.67
CA GLU A 269 10.51 -5.19 17.81
C GLU A 269 9.52 -5.62 16.73
N ASP A 270 8.24 -5.68 17.09
CA ASP A 270 7.19 -6.31 16.26
C ASP A 270 6.53 -5.32 15.27
N PHE A 271 7.06 -4.10 15.16
CA PHE A 271 6.52 -3.02 14.36
C PHE A 271 7.60 -2.42 13.49
N ALA A 272 7.25 -1.94 12.29
CA ALA A 272 8.24 -1.30 11.43
C ALA A 272 8.13 0.23 11.47
N GLU A 273 9.27 0.90 11.34
CA GLU A 273 9.34 2.30 10.94
C GLU A 273 9.85 2.44 9.51
N PHE A 274 9.25 3.36 8.75
CA PHE A 274 9.76 3.76 7.45
C PHE A 274 10.76 4.91 7.61
N GLN A 275 12.03 4.63 7.35
CA GLN A 275 13.12 5.55 7.66
C GLN A 275 13.45 6.49 6.50
N PHE A 276 14.19 7.55 6.84
CA PHE A 276 14.76 8.55 5.94
C PHE A 276 15.49 7.98 4.70
N GLY A 277 16.05 6.77 4.78
CA GLY A 277 16.70 6.08 3.66
C GLY A 277 15.76 5.36 2.69
N GLY A 278 14.45 5.38 2.95
CA GLY A 278 13.43 4.66 2.19
C GLY A 278 13.41 3.16 2.45
N GLY A 279 14.07 2.72 3.52
CA GLY A 279 14.07 1.35 4.01
C GLY A 279 13.39 1.23 5.38
N PHE A 280 13.19 -0.01 5.80
CA PHE A 280 12.52 -0.34 7.06
C PHE A 280 13.50 -0.75 8.15
N ASN A 281 13.15 -0.38 9.37
CA ASN A 281 13.76 -0.84 10.61
C ASN A 281 12.64 -1.35 11.53
N ASP A 282 12.88 -2.46 12.22
CA ASP A 282 11.98 -2.93 13.26
C ASP A 282 12.20 -2.11 14.55
N ILE A 283 11.10 -1.78 15.22
CA ILE A 283 11.08 -0.97 16.43
C ILE A 283 10.09 -1.52 17.46
N ILE A 284 10.30 -1.12 18.71
CA ILE A 284 9.27 -1.24 19.74
C ILE A 284 8.12 -0.26 19.46
N ASP A 285 6.91 -0.67 19.83
CA ASP A 285 5.73 0.18 19.74
C ASP A 285 5.83 1.42 20.64
N GLY A 286 5.01 2.44 20.35
CA GLY A 286 4.89 3.64 21.16
C GLY A 286 5.98 4.67 20.92
N THR A 287 6.63 4.64 19.74
CA THR A 287 7.72 5.56 19.40
C THR A 287 7.40 6.46 18.20
N TYR A 288 6.22 6.30 17.57
CA TYR A 288 5.85 7.03 16.37
C TYR A 288 5.67 8.53 16.62
N THR A 289 6.02 9.31 15.60
CA THR A 289 5.90 10.79 15.57
C THR A 289 5.18 11.28 14.32
N GLN A 290 4.99 10.40 13.35
CA GLN A 290 4.22 10.63 12.14
C GLN A 290 3.75 9.29 11.55
N MET A 291 2.81 9.37 10.64
CA MET A 291 2.30 8.23 9.88
C MET A 291 2.28 8.54 8.40
N LEU A 292 2.39 7.48 7.60
CA LEU A 292 2.18 7.53 6.17
C LEU A 292 0.82 6.89 5.84
N VAL A 293 -0.08 7.70 5.30
CA VAL A 293 -1.46 7.35 5.00
C VAL A 293 -1.63 7.19 3.49
N GLU A 294 -2.35 6.14 3.10
CA GLU A 294 -2.82 5.90 1.74
C GLU A 294 -4.31 6.22 1.67
N LEU A 295 -4.67 7.19 0.84
CA LEU A 295 -6.04 7.59 0.55
C LEU A 295 -6.51 7.00 -0.78
N PRO A 296 -7.78 6.56 -0.87
CA PRO A 296 -8.34 6.01 -2.10
C PRO A 296 -8.29 7.03 -3.24
N ALA A 297 -8.25 6.54 -4.48
CA ALA A 297 -8.34 7.41 -5.65
C ALA A 297 -9.74 8.03 -5.78
N GLU A 298 -9.85 9.21 -6.41
CA GLU A 298 -11.16 9.84 -6.73
C GLU A 298 -12.07 8.91 -7.56
N ASP A 299 -11.45 8.04 -8.36
CA ASP A 299 -12.07 6.92 -9.07
C ASP A 299 -11.31 5.66 -8.66
N ASP A 300 -11.70 5.05 -7.54
CA ASP A 300 -11.06 3.83 -7.02
C ASP A 300 -11.73 2.53 -7.49
N ALA A 301 -12.69 2.64 -8.42
CA ALA A 301 -13.42 1.49 -8.93
C ALA A 301 -12.46 0.49 -9.59
N PRO A 302 -12.58 -0.82 -9.28
CA PRO A 302 -11.88 -1.86 -10.00
C PRO A 302 -12.10 -1.77 -11.51
N ILE A 303 -11.04 -2.06 -12.27
CA ILE A 303 -11.05 -1.94 -13.74
C ILE A 303 -11.20 -3.34 -14.34
N ALA A 304 -12.22 -3.53 -15.19
CA ALA A 304 -12.34 -4.75 -16.00
C ALA A 304 -11.17 -4.86 -17.00
N GLU A 305 -10.53 -6.02 -17.06
CA GLU A 305 -9.37 -6.28 -17.93
C GLU A 305 -9.68 -7.27 -19.04
N ASP A 306 -10.04 -8.49 -18.66
CA ASP A 306 -10.24 -9.64 -19.56
C ASP A 306 -11.54 -10.36 -19.20
N GLU A 307 -12.16 -11.01 -20.18
CA GLU A 307 -13.39 -11.78 -19.97
C GLU A 307 -13.38 -13.14 -20.69
N VAL A 308 -14.09 -14.09 -20.10
CA VAL A 308 -14.42 -15.40 -20.68
C VAL A 308 -15.93 -15.60 -20.60
N ILE A 309 -16.52 -16.09 -21.69
CA ILE A 309 -17.95 -16.42 -21.77
C ILE A 309 -18.08 -17.94 -21.92
N LEU A 310 -18.85 -18.55 -21.03
CA LEU A 310 -19.22 -19.97 -21.07
C LEU A 310 -20.74 -20.10 -20.95
N GLY A 311 -21.41 -20.43 -22.05
CA GLY A 311 -22.87 -20.49 -22.07
C GLY A 311 -23.51 -19.12 -21.81
N SER A 312 -24.27 -19.00 -20.73
CA SER A 312 -24.88 -17.75 -20.23
C SER A 312 -24.04 -17.03 -19.17
N ASN A 313 -22.95 -17.64 -18.73
CA ASN A 313 -22.09 -17.11 -17.67
C ASN A 313 -20.94 -16.34 -18.31
N ARG A 314 -20.68 -15.15 -17.79
CA ARG A 314 -19.58 -14.28 -18.18
C ARG A 314 -18.71 -14.04 -16.97
N PHE A 315 -17.49 -14.55 -17.03
CA PHE A 315 -16.45 -14.37 -16.02
C PHE A 315 -15.55 -13.22 -16.45
N VAL A 316 -15.48 -12.16 -15.66
CA VAL A 316 -14.70 -10.97 -15.97
C VAL A 316 -13.65 -10.78 -14.88
N ARG A 317 -12.39 -10.65 -15.28
CA ARG A 317 -11.30 -10.29 -14.37
C ARG A 317 -11.29 -8.78 -14.19
N TYR A 318 -11.33 -8.36 -12.93
CA TYR A 318 -11.12 -6.98 -12.51
C TYR A 318 -9.77 -6.84 -11.82
N ARG A 319 -9.10 -5.72 -12.07
CA ARG A 319 -7.92 -5.26 -11.33
C ARG A 319 -8.37 -4.20 -10.33
N THR A 320 -8.07 -4.39 -9.06
CA THR A 320 -8.28 -3.33 -8.07
C THR A 320 -7.24 -2.24 -8.25
N ARG A 321 -7.57 -1.05 -7.79
CA ARG A 321 -6.57 -0.02 -7.52
C ARG A 321 -6.27 -0.21 -6.04
N GLY A 322 -5.01 -0.44 -5.63
CA GLY A 322 -4.51 -0.46 -4.23
C GLY A 322 -5.15 -1.47 -3.27
N GLY A 323 -5.64 -2.56 -3.84
CA GLY A 323 -6.08 -3.74 -3.11
C GLY A 323 -7.41 -3.54 -2.37
N MET A 324 -8.17 -4.62 -2.24
CA MET A 324 -9.46 -4.62 -1.56
C MET A 324 -9.60 -5.90 -0.72
N SER A 325 -10.33 -5.83 0.37
CA SER A 325 -10.81 -7.03 1.05
C SER A 325 -11.73 -7.84 0.15
N TRP A 326 -11.92 -9.10 0.50
CA TRP A 326 -12.87 -9.98 -0.18
C TRP A 326 -14.30 -9.43 -0.09
N THR A 327 -14.69 -8.94 1.08
CA THR A 327 -16.01 -8.36 1.33
C THR A 327 -16.24 -7.12 0.46
N GLU A 328 -15.28 -6.19 0.38
CA GLU A 328 -15.41 -5.01 -0.48
C GLU A 328 -15.52 -5.38 -1.96
N LEU A 329 -14.84 -6.45 -2.39
CA LEU A 329 -14.96 -6.96 -3.76
C LEU A 329 -16.31 -7.60 -4.04
N GLN A 330 -16.89 -8.29 -3.06
CA GLN A 330 -18.24 -8.82 -3.17
C GLN A 330 -19.28 -7.68 -3.26
N ASP A 331 -19.16 -6.65 -2.42
CA ASP A 331 -20.01 -5.45 -2.48
C ASP A 331 -19.92 -4.75 -3.84
N PHE A 332 -18.69 -4.61 -4.37
CA PHE A 332 -18.46 -4.09 -5.71
C PHE A 332 -19.11 -4.97 -6.79
N ALA A 333 -18.96 -6.30 -6.69
CA ALA A 333 -19.55 -7.22 -7.64
C ALA A 333 -21.09 -7.11 -7.70
N VAL A 334 -21.74 -7.02 -6.54
CA VAL A 334 -23.18 -6.81 -6.42
C VAL A 334 -23.59 -5.47 -7.03
N ALA A 335 -22.83 -4.41 -6.79
CA ALA A 335 -23.09 -3.09 -7.37
C ALA A 335 -23.01 -3.08 -8.91
N GLU A 336 -22.12 -3.90 -9.48
CA GLU A 336 -22.00 -4.10 -10.93
C GLU A 336 -23.06 -5.07 -11.51
N GLY A 337 -23.92 -5.64 -10.66
CA GLY A 337 -24.98 -6.58 -11.07
C GLY A 337 -24.50 -8.03 -11.25
N GLY A 338 -23.42 -8.41 -10.58
CA GLY A 338 -22.87 -9.76 -10.53
C GLY A 338 -22.54 -10.20 -9.11
N GLN A 339 -21.56 -11.10 -9.00
CA GLN A 339 -21.03 -11.61 -7.73
C GLN A 339 -19.55 -12.01 -7.91
N LEU A 340 -18.81 -12.24 -6.82
CA LEU A 340 -17.53 -12.94 -6.93
C LEU A 340 -17.76 -14.33 -7.53
N ALA A 341 -16.87 -14.73 -8.44
CA ALA A 341 -17.12 -15.87 -9.30
C ALA A 341 -17.31 -17.17 -8.51
N CYS A 342 -18.43 -17.85 -8.77
CA CYS A 342 -18.74 -19.14 -8.21
C CYS A 342 -18.48 -20.20 -9.29
N PHE A 343 -17.55 -21.12 -9.03
CA PHE A 343 -17.25 -22.19 -9.98
C PHE A 343 -17.97 -23.47 -9.54
N GLU A 344 -19.26 -23.57 -9.86
CA GLU A 344 -20.10 -24.70 -9.47
C GLU A 344 -19.76 -25.98 -10.26
N THR A 345 -19.06 -25.83 -11.39
CA THR A 345 -18.58 -26.93 -12.23
C THR A 345 -17.10 -26.80 -12.60
N GLU A 346 -16.41 -27.95 -12.72
CA GLU A 346 -15.03 -27.97 -13.24
C GLU A 346 -14.91 -27.34 -14.63
N GLU A 347 -15.98 -27.34 -15.43
CA GLU A 347 -15.99 -26.71 -16.76
C GLU A 347 -15.89 -25.19 -16.66
N GLU A 348 -16.61 -24.56 -15.73
CA GLU A 348 -16.53 -23.12 -15.46
C GLU A 348 -15.15 -22.72 -14.98
N LEU A 349 -14.61 -23.45 -13.98
CA LEU A 349 -13.25 -23.20 -13.51
C LEU A 349 -12.24 -23.34 -14.65
N ASN A 350 -12.29 -24.43 -15.42
CA ASN A 350 -11.33 -24.65 -16.50
C ASN A 350 -11.45 -23.58 -17.61
N ALA A 351 -12.66 -23.05 -17.85
CA ALA A 351 -12.87 -21.94 -18.79
C ALA A 351 -12.27 -20.63 -18.24
N ALA A 352 -12.42 -20.36 -16.94
CA ALA A 352 -11.95 -19.14 -16.29
C ALA A 352 -10.48 -19.17 -15.84
N SER A 353 -9.84 -20.34 -15.69
CA SER A 353 -8.43 -20.47 -15.28
C SER A 353 -7.46 -19.56 -16.06
N PRO A 354 -7.60 -19.35 -17.39
CA PRO A 354 -6.72 -18.44 -18.13
C PRO A 354 -6.76 -16.99 -17.63
N LEU A 355 -7.82 -16.56 -16.95
CA LEU A 355 -7.89 -15.23 -16.32
C LEU A 355 -6.86 -15.09 -15.19
N GLY A 356 -6.47 -16.18 -14.52
CA GLY A 356 -5.46 -16.20 -13.45
C GLY A 356 -4.02 -16.46 -13.89
N ASP A 357 -3.77 -16.81 -15.16
CA ASP A 357 -2.44 -17.30 -15.61
C ASP A 357 -1.45 -16.19 -16.04
N ASN A 358 -1.91 -14.99 -16.41
CA ASN A 358 -1.08 -13.90 -16.94
C ASN A 358 -1.07 -12.66 -16.04
N LEU A 359 -1.21 -12.87 -14.74
CA LEU A 359 -1.19 -11.78 -13.77
C LEU A 359 0.23 -11.30 -13.49
N PRO A 360 0.41 -10.02 -13.07
CA PRO A 360 1.69 -9.53 -12.56
C PRO A 360 2.21 -10.42 -11.42
N ASP A 361 3.54 -10.51 -11.32
CA ASP A 361 4.17 -11.25 -10.22
C ASP A 361 3.65 -10.74 -8.86
N GLY A 362 3.10 -11.65 -8.07
CA GLY A 362 2.51 -11.31 -6.78
C GLY A 362 1.07 -10.78 -6.85
N ALA A 363 0.32 -11.03 -7.92
CA ALA A 363 -1.11 -10.76 -7.89
C ALA A 363 -1.85 -11.67 -6.88
N LEU A 364 -2.93 -11.14 -6.31
CA LEU A 364 -3.86 -11.81 -5.41
C LEU A 364 -5.24 -11.76 -6.07
N LEU A 365 -5.80 -12.92 -6.42
CA LEU A 365 -6.99 -13.02 -7.25
C LEU A 365 -8.16 -13.60 -6.45
N ALA A 366 -9.07 -12.76 -5.98
CA ALA A 366 -10.25 -13.19 -5.23
C ALA A 366 -11.27 -13.95 -6.10
N ILE A 367 -11.90 -14.97 -5.52
CA ILE A 367 -13.03 -15.72 -6.07
C ILE A 367 -14.11 -15.92 -5.01
N GLY A 368 -15.32 -16.34 -5.38
CA GLY A 368 -16.49 -16.37 -4.50
C GLY A 368 -16.56 -17.53 -3.50
N LEU A 369 -15.46 -18.26 -3.24
CA LEU A 369 -15.46 -19.37 -2.29
C LEU A 369 -15.20 -18.84 -0.87
N VAL A 370 -16.06 -19.21 0.08
CA VAL A 370 -16.07 -18.70 1.47
C VAL A 370 -16.35 -19.82 2.46
N GLN A 371 -15.78 -19.72 3.66
CA GLN A 371 -16.04 -20.62 4.78
C GLN A 371 -17.17 -20.06 5.65
N ALA A 372 -18.18 -20.88 5.98
CA ALA A 372 -19.28 -20.43 6.82
C ALA A 372 -18.81 -20.11 8.25
N PRO A 373 -19.23 -18.99 8.86
CA PRO A 373 -18.78 -18.60 10.20
C PRO A 373 -18.99 -19.69 11.27
N GLY A 374 -17.94 -19.95 12.06
CA GLY A 374 -17.99 -20.95 13.13
C GLY A 374 -17.87 -22.41 12.65
N SER A 375 -17.45 -22.61 11.41
CA SER A 375 -17.12 -23.91 10.85
C SER A 375 -15.88 -24.53 11.49
N VAL A 376 -15.63 -25.80 11.18
CA VAL A 376 -14.47 -26.52 11.71
C VAL A 376 -13.29 -26.29 10.78
N GLU A 377 -12.32 -25.51 11.25
CA GLU A 377 -11.08 -25.26 10.52
C GLU A 377 -10.22 -26.53 10.30
N PRO A 378 -9.43 -26.58 9.21
CA PRO A 378 -9.39 -25.63 8.09
C PRO A 378 -10.36 -25.97 6.95
N ALA A 379 -11.00 -27.15 6.99
CA ALA A 379 -11.64 -27.76 5.82
C ALA A 379 -13.17 -27.89 5.90
N GLY A 380 -13.80 -27.49 7.01
CA GLY A 380 -15.24 -27.57 7.19
C GLY A 380 -15.96 -26.33 6.66
N GLY A 381 -17.18 -26.49 6.15
CA GLY A 381 -18.09 -25.36 5.91
C GLY A 381 -17.80 -24.48 4.68
N TRP A 382 -16.90 -24.89 3.79
CA TRP A 382 -16.67 -24.22 2.51
C TRP A 382 -17.87 -24.33 1.58
N GLY A 383 -18.27 -23.19 1.00
CA GLY A 383 -19.35 -23.07 0.02
C GLY A 383 -19.19 -21.81 -0.83
N TRP A 384 -19.89 -21.76 -1.95
CA TRP A 384 -19.91 -20.58 -2.82
C TRP A 384 -20.76 -19.48 -2.20
N ILE A 385 -20.39 -18.21 -2.40
CA ILE A 385 -21.08 -17.06 -1.83
C ILE A 385 -22.54 -16.94 -2.27
N ASN A 386 -22.91 -17.56 -3.39
CA ASN A 386 -24.29 -17.67 -3.86
C ASN A 386 -25.12 -18.77 -3.15
N GLY A 387 -24.55 -19.42 -2.13
CA GLY A 387 -25.18 -20.52 -1.39
C GLY A 387 -24.99 -21.89 -2.02
N ALA A 388 -24.38 -22.00 -3.20
CA ALA A 388 -24.12 -23.30 -3.83
C ALA A 388 -23.09 -24.10 -3.02
N ALA A 389 -23.36 -25.39 -2.85
CA ALA A 389 -22.47 -26.28 -2.11
C ALA A 389 -21.16 -26.53 -2.88
N LEU A 390 -20.06 -26.67 -2.16
CA LEU A 390 -18.79 -27.09 -2.75
C LEU A 390 -18.86 -28.59 -3.12
N THR A 391 -19.06 -28.89 -4.40
CA THR A 391 -19.23 -30.28 -4.89
C THR A 391 -17.92 -30.91 -5.39
N TYR A 392 -16.92 -30.10 -5.67
CA TYR A 392 -15.56 -30.50 -6.01
C TYR A 392 -14.58 -29.47 -5.48
N ASP A 393 -13.32 -29.87 -5.30
CA ASP A 393 -12.28 -28.96 -4.85
C ASP A 393 -11.06 -28.95 -5.77
N ARG A 394 -10.41 -27.79 -5.82
CA ARG A 394 -9.17 -27.55 -6.55
C ARG A 394 -8.14 -26.86 -5.65
N TRP A 395 -8.13 -27.25 -4.39
CA TRP A 395 -7.15 -26.78 -3.41
C TRP A 395 -5.72 -26.99 -3.91
N GLY A 396 -4.87 -26.00 -3.60
CA GLY A 396 -3.45 -26.06 -3.80
C GLY A 396 -2.81 -27.16 -2.96
N PHE A 397 -1.51 -27.36 -3.16
CA PHE A 397 -0.79 -28.32 -2.35
C PHE A 397 -0.79 -27.88 -0.89
N ALA A 398 -1.37 -28.72 -0.02
CA ALA A 398 -1.53 -28.50 1.42
C ALA A 398 -2.62 -27.50 1.85
N GLU A 399 -3.53 -27.12 0.94
CA GLU A 399 -4.69 -26.27 1.24
C GLU A 399 -6.00 -27.08 1.42
N PRO A 400 -7.02 -26.55 2.13
CA PRO A 400 -6.96 -25.34 2.94
C PRO A 400 -6.16 -25.58 4.23
N ASN A 401 -5.45 -24.56 4.71
CA ASN A 401 -4.51 -24.70 5.82
C ASN A 401 -4.85 -23.84 7.06
N ASP A 402 -5.80 -22.91 6.95
CA ASP A 402 -6.15 -21.91 7.96
C ASP A 402 -4.92 -21.27 8.60
N ASN A 403 -4.00 -20.80 7.76
CA ASN A 403 -2.68 -20.44 8.18
C ASN A 403 -2.11 -19.27 7.35
N PRO A 404 -2.13 -18.06 7.93
CA PRO A 404 -2.39 -17.76 9.35
C PRO A 404 -3.86 -17.93 9.76
N LEU A 405 -4.17 -18.20 11.04
CA LEU A 405 -5.57 -18.42 11.48
C LEU A 405 -6.55 -17.33 10.98
N GLY A 406 -7.77 -17.74 10.64
CA GLY A 406 -8.86 -16.91 10.14
C GLY A 406 -8.94 -16.80 8.62
N GLU A 407 -8.46 -17.81 7.89
CA GLU A 407 -8.52 -17.84 6.42
C GLU A 407 -9.87 -18.35 5.92
N ASP A 408 -10.87 -17.48 5.97
CA ASP A 408 -12.26 -17.80 5.66
C ASP A 408 -12.69 -17.53 4.21
N VAL A 409 -11.78 -17.08 3.33
CA VAL A 409 -12.07 -16.78 1.92
C VAL A 409 -10.98 -17.32 1.01
N VAL A 410 -11.12 -17.20 -0.32
CA VAL A 410 -10.18 -17.85 -1.26
C VAL A 410 -9.60 -16.91 -2.31
N GLN A 411 -8.30 -17.09 -2.53
CA GLN A 411 -7.61 -16.61 -3.73
C GLN A 411 -7.36 -17.76 -4.72
N MET A 412 -7.46 -17.46 -6.02
CA MET A 412 -7.12 -18.39 -7.09
C MET A 412 -5.68 -18.16 -7.59
N LEU A 413 -4.90 -19.24 -7.59
CA LEU A 413 -3.52 -19.32 -8.05
C LEU A 413 -3.45 -19.70 -9.55
N PRO A 414 -2.30 -19.47 -10.21
CA PRO A 414 -2.07 -19.92 -11.59
C PRO A 414 -2.40 -21.41 -11.78
N GLY A 415 -3.04 -21.74 -12.90
CA GLY A 415 -3.56 -23.08 -13.18
C GLY A 415 -4.92 -23.39 -12.55
N GLY A 416 -5.54 -22.41 -11.87
CA GLY A 416 -6.85 -22.55 -11.24
C GLY A 416 -6.83 -23.37 -9.95
N PHE A 417 -5.73 -23.32 -9.20
CA PHE A 417 -5.64 -23.90 -7.86
C PHE A 417 -6.09 -22.87 -6.81
N TRP A 418 -6.54 -23.32 -5.66
CA TRP A 418 -7.09 -22.45 -4.62
C TRP A 418 -6.19 -22.42 -3.40
N ASN A 419 -6.08 -21.24 -2.79
CA ASN A 419 -5.48 -21.04 -1.48
C ASN A 419 -6.50 -20.29 -0.62
N ASP A 420 -6.79 -20.80 0.56
CA ASP A 420 -7.54 -20.05 1.56
C ASP A 420 -6.72 -18.83 2.00
N THR A 421 -7.43 -17.78 2.39
CA THR A 421 -6.85 -16.52 2.80
C THR A 421 -7.83 -15.73 3.66
N ARG A 422 -7.35 -14.70 4.36
CA ARG A 422 -8.18 -13.84 5.22
C ARG A 422 -8.98 -12.87 4.37
N ASP A 423 -10.12 -12.41 4.86
CA ASP A 423 -10.93 -11.37 4.17
C ASP A 423 -10.11 -10.14 3.79
N GLN A 424 -9.22 -9.68 4.68
CA GLN A 424 -8.39 -8.48 4.51
C GLN A 424 -7.06 -8.74 3.78
N PHE A 425 -6.99 -9.76 2.93
CA PHE A 425 -5.75 -10.11 2.22
C PHE A 425 -5.33 -9.13 1.11
N ASN A 426 -6.07 -8.04 0.91
CA ASN A 426 -5.75 -6.97 -0.05
C ASN A 426 -5.63 -7.50 -1.50
N ALA A 427 -6.71 -8.10 -1.99
CA ALA A 427 -6.81 -8.65 -3.33
C ALA A 427 -6.52 -7.60 -4.40
N THR A 428 -5.51 -7.87 -5.25
CA THR A 428 -5.15 -6.98 -6.35
C THR A 428 -6.02 -7.19 -7.58
N HIS A 429 -6.70 -8.34 -7.64
CA HIS A 429 -7.60 -8.73 -8.70
C HIS A 429 -8.77 -9.54 -8.14
N ALA A 430 -9.85 -9.62 -8.91
CA ALA A 430 -10.97 -10.50 -8.64
C ALA A 430 -11.51 -11.08 -9.95
N ILE A 431 -12.11 -12.25 -9.91
CA ILE A 431 -13.00 -12.70 -10.98
C ILE A 431 -14.42 -12.49 -10.52
N LEU A 432 -15.17 -11.70 -11.28
CA LEU A 432 -16.59 -11.51 -11.10
C LEU A 432 -17.34 -12.38 -12.11
N GLU A 433 -18.46 -12.91 -11.68
CA GLU A 433 -19.40 -13.64 -12.50
C GLU A 433 -20.64 -12.80 -12.76
N PHE A 434 -21.03 -12.72 -14.03
CA PHE A 434 -22.26 -12.12 -14.50
C PHE A 434 -23.01 -13.17 -15.32
N SER A 435 -24.15 -13.61 -14.82
CA SER A 435 -25.04 -14.48 -15.56
C SER A 435 -26.09 -13.63 -16.28
N ASP A 436 -26.28 -13.85 -17.60
CA ASP A 436 -27.39 -13.26 -18.38
C ASP A 436 -28.76 -13.89 -18.02
N GLY A 437 -28.77 -14.85 -17.10
CA GLY A 437 -29.99 -15.28 -16.42
C GLY A 437 -30.49 -14.17 -15.48
N PRO A 438 -31.80 -14.04 -15.25
CA PRO A 438 -32.26 -13.19 -14.15
C PRO A 438 -31.47 -13.57 -12.89
N PRO A 439 -31.14 -12.61 -12.00
CA PRO A 439 -30.55 -12.97 -10.70
C PRO A 439 -31.36 -14.14 -10.15
N PRO A 440 -30.71 -15.19 -9.59
CA PRO A 440 -31.47 -16.27 -8.98
C PRO A 440 -32.56 -15.58 -8.14
N PRO A 441 -33.84 -15.91 -8.36
CA PRO A 441 -34.87 -15.42 -7.46
C PRO A 441 -34.34 -15.69 -6.05
N PRO A 442 -34.56 -14.81 -5.06
CA PRO A 442 -34.36 -15.21 -3.68
C PRO A 442 -34.94 -16.61 -3.58
N ALA A 443 -34.12 -17.60 -3.20
CA ALA A 443 -34.58 -18.97 -3.15
C ALA A 443 -35.80 -18.91 -2.23
N CYS A 444 -37.02 -19.01 -2.81
CA CYS A 444 -38.28 -18.70 -2.14
C CYS A 444 -38.24 -17.45 -1.23
N PRO A 445 -38.68 -16.25 -1.66
CA PRO A 445 -38.76 -15.08 -0.76
C PRO A 445 -39.51 -15.33 0.55
N GLU A 446 -40.35 -16.36 0.57
CA GLU A 446 -41.09 -16.87 1.72
C GLU A 446 -40.28 -17.78 2.68
N ASP A 447 -39.04 -18.17 2.37
CA ASP A 447 -38.07 -18.86 3.24
C ASP A 447 -37.15 -17.82 3.87
N LEU A 448 -37.54 -17.36 5.05
CA LEU A 448 -36.91 -16.24 5.76
C LEU A 448 -35.77 -16.71 6.67
N ASP A 449 -35.61 -18.01 6.87
CA ASP A 449 -34.52 -18.58 7.67
C ASP A 449 -33.52 -19.42 6.85
N ASP A 450 -33.62 -19.33 5.53
CA ASP A 450 -32.73 -19.93 4.52
C ASP A 450 -32.53 -21.45 4.69
N ASN A 451 -33.55 -22.15 5.21
CA ASN A 451 -33.45 -23.59 5.50
C ASN A 451 -33.77 -24.47 4.28
N GLY A 452 -34.17 -23.87 3.16
CA GLY A 452 -34.55 -24.51 1.91
C GLY A 452 -36.01 -24.97 1.85
N SER A 453 -36.86 -24.56 2.80
CA SER A 453 -38.28 -24.93 2.88
C SER A 453 -39.13 -23.83 3.49
N VAL A 454 -40.24 -23.49 2.83
CA VAL A 454 -41.27 -22.60 3.40
C VAL A 454 -42.11 -23.39 4.41
N ASP A 455 -41.85 -23.18 5.70
CA ASP A 455 -42.53 -23.84 6.80
C ASP A 455 -42.85 -22.91 7.99
N PHE A 456 -42.94 -23.48 9.20
CA PHE A 456 -43.31 -22.74 10.39
C PHE A 456 -42.18 -21.84 10.90
N GLY A 457 -40.92 -22.14 10.56
CA GLY A 457 -39.76 -21.29 10.85
C GLY A 457 -39.93 -19.89 10.26
N ASP A 458 -40.36 -19.81 9.01
CA ASP A 458 -40.54 -18.54 8.28
C ASP A 458 -41.67 -17.68 8.83
N ILE A 459 -42.75 -18.31 9.29
CA ILE A 459 -43.82 -17.61 10.00
C ILE A 459 -43.28 -16.96 11.28
N LEU A 460 -42.40 -17.65 12.02
CA LEU A 460 -41.82 -17.09 13.24
C LEU A 460 -40.86 -15.94 12.91
N ALA A 461 -40.07 -16.06 11.85
CA ALA A 461 -39.18 -15.02 11.38
C ALA A 461 -39.97 -13.74 11.00
N ALA A 462 -41.01 -13.87 10.17
CA ALA A 462 -41.90 -12.75 9.80
C ALA A 462 -42.58 -12.11 11.03
N LEU A 463 -43.08 -12.93 11.97
CA LEU A 463 -43.69 -12.40 13.20
C LEU A 463 -42.68 -11.69 14.11
N SER A 464 -41.40 -12.09 14.07
CA SER A 464 -40.34 -11.45 14.85
C SER A 464 -39.92 -10.09 14.29
N SER A 465 -40.08 -9.89 12.98
CA SER A 465 -39.76 -8.67 12.23
C SER A 465 -40.99 -7.78 11.98
N TRP A 466 -42.06 -7.94 12.75
CA TRP A 466 -43.33 -7.27 12.49
C TRP A 466 -43.20 -5.75 12.39
N GLY A 467 -43.59 -5.18 11.25
CA GLY A 467 -43.51 -3.76 10.94
C GLY A 467 -42.13 -3.24 10.53
N THR A 468 -41.13 -4.11 10.31
CA THR A 468 -39.85 -3.75 9.69
C THR A 468 -39.80 -4.22 8.22
N PRO A 469 -38.83 -3.79 7.41
CA PRO A 469 -38.64 -4.33 6.07
C PRO A 469 -38.08 -5.77 6.05
N ASP A 470 -37.59 -6.29 7.18
CA ASP A 470 -36.76 -7.51 7.20
C ASP A 470 -37.54 -8.81 6.93
N GLY A 471 -38.87 -8.79 7.06
CA GLY A 471 -39.75 -9.91 6.72
C GLY A 471 -40.78 -9.57 5.63
N ASP A 472 -40.52 -8.53 4.84
CA ASP A 472 -41.37 -8.09 3.71
C ASP A 472 -41.14 -8.98 2.49
N VAL A 473 -41.95 -10.03 2.35
CA VAL A 473 -41.84 -11.01 1.25
C VAL A 473 -42.72 -10.64 0.06
N ASP A 474 -43.69 -9.73 0.25
CA ASP A 474 -44.57 -9.25 -0.83
C ASP A 474 -44.13 -7.91 -1.46
N GLY A 475 -43.11 -7.27 -0.88
CA GLY A 475 -42.41 -6.10 -1.41
C GLY A 475 -43.15 -4.79 -1.19
N ASN A 476 -44.02 -4.71 -0.18
CA ASN A 476 -44.84 -3.52 0.11
C ASN A 476 -44.14 -2.48 1.01
N GLY A 477 -42.95 -2.81 1.53
CA GLY A 477 -42.11 -1.98 2.39
C GLY A 477 -42.26 -2.24 3.89
N SER A 478 -43.03 -3.24 4.32
CA SER A 478 -43.17 -3.61 5.74
C SER A 478 -43.73 -5.01 5.96
N THR A 479 -43.24 -5.73 6.97
CA THR A 479 -43.80 -7.02 7.40
C THR A 479 -45.16 -6.84 8.09
N ASP A 480 -46.21 -7.32 7.43
CA ASP A 480 -47.56 -7.31 7.94
C ASP A 480 -48.32 -8.61 7.63
N PHE A 481 -49.65 -8.53 7.63
CA PHE A 481 -50.50 -9.70 7.41
C PHE A 481 -50.44 -10.22 5.96
N GLY A 482 -50.11 -9.36 5.00
CA GLY A 482 -49.88 -9.72 3.59
C GLY A 482 -48.76 -10.73 3.46
N ASP A 483 -47.65 -10.51 4.15
CA ASP A 483 -46.47 -11.38 4.14
C ASP A 483 -46.77 -12.77 4.72
N ILE A 484 -47.53 -12.83 5.82
CA ILE A 484 -47.96 -14.11 6.40
C ILE A 484 -48.82 -14.92 5.41
N LEU A 485 -49.66 -14.24 4.62
CA LEU A 485 -50.45 -14.93 3.59
C LEU A 485 -49.59 -15.40 2.42
N ALA A 486 -48.58 -14.63 2.04
CA ALA A 486 -47.62 -15.01 1.00
C ALA A 486 -46.87 -16.29 1.41
N ILE A 487 -46.30 -16.32 2.62
CA ILE A 487 -45.62 -17.49 3.22
C ILE A 487 -46.53 -18.72 3.22
N LEU A 488 -47.75 -18.59 3.75
CA LEU A 488 -48.71 -19.70 3.80
C LEU A 488 -49.13 -20.20 2.40
N SER A 489 -49.04 -19.36 1.37
CA SER A 489 -49.41 -19.73 0.00
C SER A 489 -48.36 -20.58 -0.72
N LYS A 490 -47.13 -20.62 -0.20
CA LYS A 490 -45.96 -21.29 -0.80
C LYS A 490 -45.41 -22.47 0.02
N TRP A 491 -46.18 -22.93 1.00
CA TRP A 491 -45.81 -24.00 1.92
C TRP A 491 -45.19 -25.24 1.26
N GLY A 492 -43.98 -25.63 1.67
CA GLY A 492 -43.25 -26.79 1.19
C GLY A 492 -41.80 -26.51 0.80
N VAL A 493 -41.10 -27.54 0.31
CA VAL A 493 -39.73 -27.41 -0.18
C VAL A 493 -39.68 -26.43 -1.35
N CYS A 494 -38.67 -25.57 -1.34
CA CYS A 494 -38.48 -24.61 -2.42
C CYS A 494 -38.03 -25.35 -3.67
N SER A 495 -38.96 -25.57 -4.60
CA SER A 495 -38.66 -26.25 -5.87
C SER A 495 -38.02 -25.25 -6.82
N GLU A 496 -36.82 -25.57 -7.31
CA GLU A 496 -36.11 -24.88 -8.40
C GLU A 496 -37.09 -24.60 -9.55
N GLY A 497 -37.42 -23.32 -9.74
CA GLY A 497 -38.38 -22.85 -10.74
C GLY A 497 -37.73 -22.50 -12.06
#